data_AF-A0A961TKA4-F1
#
_entry.id   AF-A0A961TKA4-F1
#
_cell.length_a   1.000
_cell.length_b   1.000
_cell.length_c   1.000
_cell.angle_alpha   90.00
_cell.angle_beta   90.00
_cell.angle_gamma   90.00
#
_symmetry.space_group_name_H-M   'P 1'
#
loop_
_entity.id
_entity.type
_entity.pdbx_description
1 polymer ?
#
loop_
_entity_poly.entity_id
_entity_poly.type
_entity_poly.pdbx_seq_one_letter_code
_entity_poly.pdbx_strand_id
1 'polypeptide(L)'
;MIESDERQELARLIREEKQLVARDLLASAWNEGIDAGIEPEILAESIVCAAIEELVAHCGQSWSGKLVEKLVTMEDEGRFATIRTLQ
;
A
#
# COMPACT_ATOMS: atom_id res chain seq x y z
N MET A 1 -28.80 2.97 -18.55
CA MET A 1 -28.45 2.68 -17.15
C MET A 1 -27.42 1.56 -17.05
N ILE A 2 -27.52 0.49 -17.87
CA ILE A 2 -26.58 -0.65 -17.92
C ILE A 2 -25.12 -0.23 -18.25
N GLU A 3 -24.90 0.70 -19.20
CA GLU A 3 -23.55 1.19 -19.55
C GLU A 3 -22.81 1.92 -18.41
N SER A 4 -23.52 2.40 -17.38
CA SER A 4 -22.91 3.05 -16.21
C SER A 4 -22.30 2.03 -15.26
N ASP A 5 -22.96 0.88 -15.08
CA ASP A 5 -22.53 -0.16 -14.14
C ASP A 5 -21.33 -0.95 -14.70
N GLU A 6 -21.33 -1.23 -16.01
CA GLU A 6 -20.19 -1.86 -16.69
C GLU A 6 -18.93 -1.00 -16.63
N ARG A 7 -19.07 0.33 -16.74
CA ARG A 7 -17.92 1.25 -16.58
C ARG A 7 -17.41 1.33 -15.15
N GLN A 8 -18.29 1.25 -14.15
CA GLN A 8 -17.88 1.22 -12.74
C GLN A 8 -17.18 -0.09 -12.40
N GLU A 9 -17.70 -1.21 -12.90
CA GLU A 9 -17.08 -2.53 -12.74
C GLU A 9 -15.68 -2.56 -13.37
N LEU A 10 -15.55 -2.09 -14.60
CA LEU A 10 -14.26 -2.00 -15.28
C LEU A 10 -13.27 -1.09 -14.52
N ALA A 11 -13.73 0.06 -14.01
CA ALA A 11 -12.89 0.94 -13.21
C ALA A 11 -12.43 0.28 -11.90
N ARG A 12 -13.29 -0.54 -11.26
CA ARG A 12 -12.94 -1.31 -10.07
C ARG A 12 -11.85 -2.33 -10.39
N LEU A 13 -12.03 -3.13 -11.43
CA LEU A 13 -11.05 -4.14 -11.87
C LEU A 13 -9.71 -3.50 -12.22
N ILE A 14 -9.70 -2.38 -12.95
CA ILE A 14 -8.47 -1.64 -13.27
C ILE A 14 -7.77 -1.17 -11.99
N ARG A 15 -8.52 -0.71 -10.98
CA ARG A 15 -7.95 -0.27 -9.71
C ARG A 15 -7.36 -1.45 -8.92
N GLU A 16 -8.06 -2.58 -8.89
CA GLU A 16 -7.58 -3.81 -8.24
C GLU A 16 -6.28 -4.29 -8.89
N GLU A 17 -6.21 -4.34 -10.23
CA GLU A 17 -5.01 -4.71 -10.97
C GLU A 17 -3.83 -3.79 -10.63
N LYS A 18 -4.05 -2.46 -10.63
CA LYS A 18 -3.01 -1.50 -10.24
C LYS A 18 -2.50 -1.72 -8.81
N GLN A 19 -3.39 -2.12 -7.89
CA GLN A 19 -3.02 -2.42 -6.52
C GLN A 19 -2.21 -3.71 -6.41
N LEU A 20 -2.52 -4.73 -7.22
CA LEU A 20 -1.75 -5.97 -7.29
C LEU A 20 -0.34 -5.69 -7.81
N VAL A 21 -0.22 -5.02 -8.95
CA VAL A 21 1.09 -4.66 -9.53
C VAL A 21 1.94 -3.85 -8.54
N ALA A 22 1.34 -2.88 -7.85
CA ALA A 22 2.06 -2.10 -6.84
C ALA A 22 2.57 -2.96 -5.67
N ARG A 23 1.82 -3.99 -5.26
CA ARG A 23 2.26 -4.94 -4.22
C ARG A 23 3.40 -5.81 -4.70
N ASP A 24 3.35 -6.28 -5.95
CA ASP A 24 4.41 -7.13 -6.51
C ASP A 24 5.73 -6.38 -6.66
N LEU A 25 5.67 -5.12 -7.11
CA LEU A 25 6.84 -4.23 -7.15
C LEU A 25 7.45 -4.04 -5.75
N LEU A 26 6.61 -3.78 -4.75
CA LEU A 26 7.06 -3.65 -3.38
C LEU A 26 7.63 -4.96 -2.83
N ALA A 27 7.04 -6.10 -3.14
CA ALA A 27 7.54 -7.40 -2.71
C ALA A 27 8.93 -7.71 -3.28
N SER A 28 9.19 -7.33 -4.54
CA SER A 28 10.55 -7.43 -5.12
C SER A 28 11.54 -6.57 -4.35
N ALA A 29 11.23 -5.29 -4.18
CA ALA A 29 12.10 -4.36 -3.45
C ALA A 29 12.32 -4.80 -1.99
N TRP A 30 11.30 -5.39 -1.37
CA TRP A 30 11.40 -5.98 -0.04
C TRP A 30 12.41 -7.13 -0.01
N ASN A 31 12.28 -8.11 -0.90
CA ASN A 31 13.19 -9.24 -0.97
C ASN A 31 14.62 -8.80 -1.24
N GLU A 32 14.83 -7.85 -2.15
CA GLU A 32 16.15 -7.28 -2.43
C GLU A 32 16.77 -6.61 -1.20
N GLY A 33 15.97 -5.89 -0.41
CA GLY A 33 16.42 -5.30 0.85
C GLY A 33 16.81 -6.34 1.90
N ILE A 34 16.01 -7.40 2.05
CA ILE A 34 16.32 -8.51 2.96
C ILE A 34 17.60 -9.25 2.52
N ASP A 35 17.75 -9.52 1.22
CA ASP A 35 18.95 -10.18 0.67
C ASP A 35 20.21 -9.33 0.82
N ALA A 36 20.06 -8.00 0.82
CA ALA A 36 21.13 -7.05 1.14
C ALA A 36 21.47 -6.99 2.65
N GLY A 37 20.73 -7.70 3.50
CA GLY A 37 20.94 -7.76 4.94
C GLY A 37 20.33 -6.59 5.72
N ILE A 38 19.36 -5.87 5.13
CA ILE A 38 18.66 -4.78 5.81
C ILE A 38 17.62 -5.35 6.77
N GLU A 39 17.59 -4.85 8.01
CA GLU A 39 16.62 -5.25 9.01
C GLU A 39 15.19 -4.85 8.60
N PRO A 40 14.19 -5.75 8.79
CA PRO A 40 12.80 -5.49 8.38
C PRO A 40 12.20 -4.19 8.91
N GLU A 41 12.53 -3.79 10.14
CA GLU A 41 12.05 -2.54 10.74
C GLU A 41 12.61 -1.31 10.01
N ILE A 42 13.90 -1.33 9.65
CA ILE A 42 14.56 -0.25 8.90
C ILE A 42 13.98 -0.18 7.49
N LEU A 43 13.79 -1.34 6.86
CA LEU A 43 13.24 -1.44 5.51
C LEU A 43 11.79 -0.94 5.45
N ALA A 44 10.95 -1.35 6.39
CA ALA A 44 9.56 -0.90 6.47
C ALA A 44 9.45 0.60 6.68
N GLU A 45 10.18 1.15 7.65
CA GLU A 45 10.17 2.60 7.92
C GLU A 45 10.64 3.39 6.70
N SER A 46 11.75 2.97 6.08
CA SER A 46 12.32 3.65 4.90
C SER A 46 11.34 3.67 3.72
N ILE A 47 10.71 2.53 3.43
CA ILE A 47 9.74 2.41 2.33
C ILE A 47 8.51 3.28 2.60
N VAL A 48 7.97 3.26 3.81
CA VAL A 48 6.77 4.05 4.17
C VAL A 48 7.07 5.55 4.08
N CYS A 49 8.20 6.00 4.62
CA CYS A 49 8.63 7.40 4.52
C CYS A 49 8.79 7.83 3.07
N ALA A 50 9.53 7.08 2.25
CA ALA A 50 9.71 7.39 0.83
C ALA A 50 8.37 7.43 0.07
N ALA A 51 7.46 6.48 0.33
CA ALA A 51 6.14 6.46 -0.29
C ALA A 51 5.29 7.69 0.08
N ILE A 52 5.39 8.17 1.33
CA ILE A 52 4.70 9.39 1.76
C ILE A 52 5.31 10.63 1.11
N GLU A 53 6.65 10.73 1.04
CA GLU A 53 7.35 11.83 0.38
C GLU A 53 6.95 11.96 -1.10
N GLU A 54 6.94 10.83 -1.83
CA GLU A 54 6.50 10.78 -3.23
C GLU A 54 5.00 11.13 -3.37
N LEU A 55 4.16 10.66 -2.45
CA LEU A 55 2.74 11.03 -2.44
C LEU A 55 2.55 12.54 -2.25
N VAL A 56 3.33 13.17 -1.37
CA VAL A 56 3.31 14.63 -1.20
C VAL A 56 3.80 15.33 -2.44
N ALA A 57 4.88 14.86 -3.07
CA ALA A 57 5.44 15.45 -4.28
C ALA A 57 4.44 15.42 -5.45
N HIS A 58 3.68 14.34 -5.60
CA HIS A 58 2.77 14.14 -6.73
C HIS A 58 1.32 14.57 -6.49
N CYS A 59 0.84 14.50 -5.25
CA CYS A 59 -0.56 14.76 -4.90
C CYS A 59 -0.75 15.90 -3.89
N GLY A 60 0.33 16.32 -3.22
CA GLY A 60 0.33 17.38 -2.22
C GLY A 60 0.07 16.90 -0.80
N GLN A 61 0.38 17.76 0.18
CA GLN A 61 0.34 17.47 1.62
C GLN A 61 -1.04 16.99 2.12
N SER A 62 -2.14 17.38 1.47
CA SER A 62 -3.47 16.95 1.90
C SER A 62 -3.69 15.44 1.73
N TRP A 63 -2.97 14.80 0.80
CA TRP A 63 -3.08 13.36 0.57
C TRP A 63 -2.28 12.54 1.59
N SER A 64 -1.13 13.03 2.05
CA SER A 64 -0.37 12.34 3.10
C SER A 64 -1.13 12.31 4.42
N GLY A 65 -1.78 13.41 4.81
CA GLY A 65 -2.64 13.44 6.01
C GLY A 65 -3.75 12.39 5.97
N LYS A 66 -4.47 12.30 4.85
CA LYS A 66 -5.54 11.30 4.66
C LYS A 66 -5.02 9.85 4.69
N LEU A 67 -3.82 9.61 4.13
CA LEU A 67 -3.21 8.29 4.17
C LEU A 67 -2.84 7.90 5.60
N VAL A 68 -2.21 8.81 6.36
CA VAL A 68 -1.84 8.56 7.75
C VAL A 68 -3.07 8.28 8.62
N GLU A 69 -4.14 9.09 8.51
CA GLU A 69 -5.41 8.84 9.21
C GLU A 69 -5.99 7.46 8.87
N LYS A 70 -5.92 7.06 7.60
CA LYS A 70 -6.37 5.75 7.15
C LYS A 70 -5.51 4.62 7.73
N LEU A 71 -4.19 4.79 7.81
CA LEU A 71 -3.27 3.80 8.40
C LEU A 71 -3.53 3.63 9.90
N VAL A 72 -3.75 4.72 10.63
CA VAL A 72 -4.15 4.65 12.05
C VAL A 72 -5.45 3.88 12.20
N THR A 73 -6.46 4.21 11.38
CA THR A 73 -7.74 3.47 11.40
C THR A 73 -7.55 1.98 11.08
N MET A 74 -6.67 1.64 10.14
CA MET A 74 -6.32 0.26 9.81
C MET A 74 -5.69 -0.48 11.00
N GLU A 75 -4.80 0.18 11.73
CA GLU A 75 -4.17 -0.39 12.92
C GLU A 75 -5.18 -0.59 14.06
N ASP A 76 -6.03 0.41 14.32
CA ASP A 76 -7.09 0.32 15.32
C ASP A 76 -8.08 -0.84 15.04
N GLU A 77 -8.32 -1.12 13.75
CA GLU A 77 -9.12 -2.25 13.28
C GLU A 77 -8.35 -3.58 13.27
N GLY A 78 -7.06 -3.58 13.61
CA GLY A 78 -6.20 -4.76 13.61
C GLY A 78 -5.90 -5.31 12.21
N ARG A 79 -6.01 -4.50 11.14
CA ARG A 79 -5.81 -4.95 9.76
C ARG A 79 -4.37 -5.36 9.44
N PHE A 80 -3.40 -4.89 10.22
CA PHE A 80 -2.00 -5.30 10.10
C PHE A 80 -1.63 -6.45 11.02
N ALA A 81 -2.50 -6.80 11.97
CA ALA A 81 -2.29 -7.96 12.81
C ALA A 81 -2.29 -9.21 11.92
N THR A 82 -1.12 -9.85 11.81
CA THR A 82 -1.05 -11.17 11.22
C THR A 82 -1.99 -12.07 12.02
N ILE A 83 -3.07 -12.54 11.40
CA ILE A 83 -3.68 -13.79 11.83
C ILE A 83 -2.52 -14.80 11.77
N ARG A 84 -1.92 -15.12 12.92
CA ARG A 84 -1.06 -16.29 13.05
C ARG A 84 -1.97 -17.51 12.90
N THR A 85 -2.39 -17.79 11.68
CA THR A 85 -2.82 -19.14 11.31
C THR A 85 -1.56 -19.96 11.28
N LEU A 86 -1.41 -20.76 12.33
CA LEU A 86 -0.59 -21.97 12.43
C LEU A 86 -0.03 -22.47 11.08
N GLN A 87 1.29 -22.53 10.97
CA GLN A 87 2.00 -23.65 10.37
C GLN A 87 3.42 -23.74 10.92
#